data_AF-T1B6D2-F1
#
_entry.id   AF-T1B6D2-F1
#
_cell.length_a   1.000
_cell.length_b   1.000
_cell.length_c   1.000
_cell.angle_alpha   90.00
_cell.angle_beta   90.00
_cell.angle_gamma   90.00
#
_symmetry.space_group_name_H-M   'P 1'
#
loop_
_entity.id
_entity.type
_entity.pdbx_description
1 polymer ?
#
loop_
_entity_poly.entity_id
_entity_poly.type
_entity_poly.pdbx_seq_one_letter_code
_entity_poly.pdbx_strand_id
1 'polypeptide(L)' 'YLGTPQQNPEGYQLSSVFPWIKNLPSHKLLLVHGMADDNVLLQNSIELINALQQQGTQFR' A
#
# COMPACT_ATOMS: atom_id res chain seq x y z
N TYR A 1 7.76 -15.48 -8.77
CA TYR A 1 8.17 -14.10 -9.09
C TYR A 1 9.20 -13.57 -8.10
N LEU A 2 8.84 -13.24 -6.84
CA LEU A 2 9.79 -12.65 -5.87
C LEU A 2 10.58 -13.64 -5.00
N GLY A 3 10.25 -14.94 -5.03
CA GLY A 3 10.84 -15.93 -4.11
C GLY A 3 10.18 -15.88 -2.74
N THR A 4 10.91 -16.27 -1.69
CA THR A 4 10.44 -16.14 -0.29
C THR A 4 10.98 -14.85 0.34
N PRO A 5 10.29 -14.24 1.31
CA PRO A 5 10.79 -13.06 2.02
C PRO A 5 12.14 -13.28 2.70
N GLN A 6 12.45 -14.51 3.12
CA GLN A 6 13.72 -14.87 3.75
C GLN A 6 14.89 -14.83 2.75
N GLN A 7 14.61 -15.19 1.48
CA GLN A 7 15.62 -15.22 0.42
C GLN A 7 15.76 -13.89 -0.31
N ASN A 8 14.69 -13.08 -0.35
CA ASN A 8 14.65 -11.81 -1.07
C ASN A 8 14.00 -10.67 -0.25
N PRO A 9 14.50 -10.38 0.96
CA PRO A 9 13.89 -9.38 1.84
C PRO A 9 13.84 -7.99 1.19
N GLU A 10 14.89 -7.61 0.46
CA GLU A 10 14.98 -6.33 -0.24
C GLU A 10 13.94 -6.21 -1.36
N GLY A 11 13.73 -7.27 -2.16
CA GLY A 11 12.72 -7.27 -3.20
C GLY A 11 11.31 -7.08 -2.66
N TYR A 12 10.99 -7.68 -1.50
CA TYR A 12 9.72 -7.45 -0.81
C TYR A 12 9.60 -6.01 -0.28
N GLN A 13 10.67 -5.46 0.29
CA GLN A 13 10.66 -4.08 0.79
C GLN A 13 10.46 -3.06 -0.34
N LEU A 14 11.18 -3.20 -1.45
CA LEU A 14 11.13 -2.25 -2.56
C LEU A 14 9.81 -2.33 -3.35
N SER A 15 9.20 -3.52 -3.44
CA SER A 15 7.91 -3.71 -4.10
C SER A 15 6.71 -3.34 -3.23
N SER A 16 6.91 -3.17 -1.92
CA SER A 16 5.90 -2.60 -1.04
C SER A 16 5.67 -1.12 -1.35
N VAL A 17 4.42 -0.66 -1.24
CA VAL A 17 4.09 0.76 -1.44
C VAL A 17 4.45 1.63 -0.23
N PHE A 18 4.51 1.07 0.97
CA PHE A 18 4.65 1.80 2.23
C PHE A 18 5.94 2.64 2.37
N PRO A 19 7.11 2.24 1.86
CA PRO A 19 8.30 3.10 1.90
C PRO A 19 8.12 4.39 1.07
N TRP A 20 7.24 4.38 0.08
CA TRP A 20 7.14 5.43 -0.94
C TRP A 20 6.04 6.47 -0.66
N ILE A 21 5.12 6.20 0.27
CA ILE A 21 3.97 7.09 0.53
C ILE A 21 4.36 8.45 1.12
N LYS A 22 5.54 8.57 1.74
CA LYS A 22 5.99 9.79 2.42
C LYS A 22 6.06 11.03 1.51
N ASN A 23 6.27 10.82 0.22
CA ASN A 23 6.40 11.90 -0.77
C ASN A 23 5.18 11.99 -1.70
N LEU A 24 4.08 11.32 -1.36
CA LEU A 24 2.88 11.32 -2.18
C LEU A 24 2.13 12.65 -2.03
N PRO A 25 1.90 13.41 -3.12
CA PRO A 25 1.18 14.67 -3.02
C PRO A 25 -0.31 14.44 -2.72
N SER A 26 -0.87 15.27 -1.84
CA SER A 26 -2.31 15.26 -1.55
C SER A 26 -3.17 15.42 -2.81
N HIS A 27 -4.30 14.71 -2.82
CA HIS A 27 -5.31 14.67 -3.88
C HIS A 27 -4.84 14.14 -5.24
N LYS A 28 -3.67 13.50 -5.31
CA LYS A 28 -3.16 12.87 -6.55
C LYS A 28 -3.44 11.36 -6.62
N LEU A 29 -3.91 10.76 -5.54
CA LEU A 29 -4.26 9.34 -5.48
C LEU A 29 -5.79 9.17 -5.43
N LEU A 30 -6.29 8.28 -6.28
CA LEU A 30 -7.62 7.68 -6.18
C LEU A 30 -7.44 6.21 -5.76
N LEU A 31 -8.03 5.80 -4.65
CA LEU A 31 -7.95 4.46 -4.08
C LEU A 31 -9.31 3.76 -4.19
N VAL A 32 -9.37 2.67 -4.94
CA VAL A 32 -10.60 1.88 -5.16
C VAL A 32 -10.31 0.43 -4.84
N HIS A 33 -11.16 -0.20 -4.03
CA HIS A 33 -11.06 -1.61 -3.67
C HIS A 33 -12.46 -2.20 -3.44
N GLY A 34 -12.72 -3.41 -3.96
CA GLY A 34 -13.99 -4.11 -3.78
C GLY A 34 -14.10 -4.80 -2.43
N MET A 35 -15.13 -4.51 -1.64
CA MET A 35 -15.27 -5.06 -0.27
C MET A 35 -15.37 -6.59 -0.19
N ALA A 36 -15.72 -7.26 -1.29
CA ALA A 36 -15.92 -8.69 -1.37
C ALA A 36 -14.84 -9.41 -2.19
N ASP A 37 -13.66 -8.79 -2.38
CA ASP A 37 -12.52 -9.43 -3.02
C ASP A 37 -11.90 -10.47 -2.07
N ASP A 38 -11.84 -11.73 -2.52
CA ASP A 38 -11.31 -12.86 -1.78
C ASP A 38 -9.88 -13.25 -2.18
N ASN A 39 -9.31 -12.59 -3.19
CA ASN A 39 -7.97 -12.84 -3.70
C ASN A 39 -6.98 -11.77 -3.21
N VAL A 40 -7.32 -10.49 -3.41
CA VAL A 40 -6.54 -9.36 -2.87
C VAL A 40 -7.33 -8.75 -1.74
N LEU A 41 -6.99 -9.15 -0.52
CA LEU A 41 -7.75 -8.76 0.66
C LEU A 41 -7.82 -7.23 0.85
N LEU A 42 -9.01 -6.74 1.24
CA LEU A 42 -9.29 -5.33 1.55
C LEU A 42 -8.33 -4.74 2.59
N GLN A 43 -7.79 -5.57 3.46
CA GLN A 43 -6.81 -5.24 4.49
C GLN A 43 -5.61 -4.49 3.91
N ASN A 44 -5.14 -4.84 2.69
CA ASN A 44 -4.04 -4.12 2.04
C ASN A 44 -4.39 -2.63 1.81
N SER A 45 -5.62 -2.34 1.39
CA SER A 45 -6.10 -0.97 1.20
C SER A 45 -6.36 -0.28 2.53
N ILE A 46 -6.85 -0.98 3.55
CA ILE A 46 -7.05 -0.42 4.90
C ILE A 46 -5.71 0.00 5.51
N GLU A 47 -4.67 -0.82 5.40
CA GLU A 47 -3.33 -0.49 5.89
C GLU A 47 -2.76 0.75 5.17
N LEU A 48 -2.93 0.83 3.85
CA LEU A 48 -2.53 2.00 3.07
C LEU A 48 -3.31 3.25 3.47
N ILE A 49 -4.63 3.15 3.66
CA ILE A 49 -5.50 4.24 4.15
C ILE A 49 -5.00 4.75 5.50
N ASN A 50 -4.76 3.85 6.46
CA ASN A 50 -4.28 4.20 7.79
C ASN A 50 -2.94 4.94 7.72
N ALA A 51 -2.01 4.45 6.90
CA ALA A 51 -0.70 5.06 6.75
C ALA A 51 -0.76 6.46 6.11
N LEU A 52 -1.59 6.65 5.09
CA LEU A 52 -1.82 7.96 4.46
C LEU A 52 -2.50 8.94 5.43
N GLN A 53 -3.47 8.48 6.22
CA GLN A 53 -4.14 9.29 7.24
C GLN A 53 -3.17 9.74 8.35
N GLN A 54 -2.30 8.85 8.83
CA GLN A 54 -1.27 9.19 9.82
C GLN A 54 -0.29 10.25 9.32
N GLN A 55 -0.02 10.29 8.01
CA GLN A 55 0.83 11.30 7.37
C GLN A 55 0.08 12.59 7.00
N GLY A 56 -1.26 12.61 7.13
CA GLY A 56 -2.09 13.73 6.69
C GLY A 56 -2.20 13.87 5.17
N THR A 57 -1.85 12.83 4.41
CA THR A 57 -1.93 12.83 2.94
C THR A 57 -3.37 12.56 2.51
N GLN A 58 -3.99 13.53 1.86
CA GLN A 58 -5.36 13.38 1.38
C GLN A 58 -5.39 12.56 0.08
N PHE A 59 -6.35 11.65 -0.02
CA PHE A 59 -6.62 10.84 -1.20
C PHE A 59 -8.13 10.84 -1.49
N ARG A 60 -8.53 10.32 -2.64
CA ARG A 60 -9.93 10.12 -3.01
C ARG A 60 -10.26 8.64 -3.11
#